data_AF-A0A1M5Z061-F1
#
_entry.id   AF-A0A1M5Z061-F1
#
_cell.length_a   1.000
_cell.length_b   1.000
_cell.length_c   1.000
_cell.angle_alpha   90.00
_cell.angle_beta   90.00
_cell.angle_gamma   90.00
#
_symmetry.space_group_name_H-M   'P 1'
#
loop_
_entity.id
_entity.type
_entity.pdbx_description
1 polymer ?
#
loop_
_entity_poly.entity_id
_entity_poly.type
_entity_poly.pdbx_seq_one_letter_code
_entity_poly.pdbx_strand_id
1 'polypeptide(L)' 'MIGNATVADALLDRLIHNSHRIELAGESMRKLAQSGQVG' A
#
# COMPACT_ATOMS: atom_id res chain seq x y z
N MET A 1 16.77 -18.67 5.08
CA MET A 1 15.37 -18.78 4.61
C MET A 1 14.60 -17.62 5.22
N ILE A 2 14.47 -16.51 4.48
CA ILE A 2 13.71 -15.34 4.92
C ILE A 2 12.22 -15.63 4.73
N GLY A 3 11.43 -15.45 5.79
CA GLY A 3 9.96 -15.42 5.74
C GLY A 3 9.31 -16.78 5.54
N ASN A 4 8.72 -17.34 6.61
CA ASN A 4 7.80 -18.45 6.45
C ASN A 4 6.55 -17.95 5.69
N ALA A 5 6.38 -18.39 4.44
CA ALA A 5 5.26 -17.99 3.58
C ALA A 5 3.90 -18.19 4.27
N THR A 6 3.76 -19.27 5.05
CA THR A 6 2.54 -19.59 5.81
C THR A 6 2.16 -18.50 6.82
N VAL A 7 3.16 -17.86 7.43
CA VAL A 7 2.91 -16.78 8.41
C VAL A 7 2.52 -15.49 7.69
N ALA A 8 3.12 -15.22 6.52
CA ALA A 8 2.77 -14.06 5.70
C ALA A 8 1.31 -14.16 5.21
N ASP A 9 0.90 -15.34 4.77
CA ASP A 9 -0.47 -15.59 4.31
C ASP A 9 -1.49 -15.43 5.45
N ALA A 10 -1.23 -16.01 6.62
CA ALA A 10 -2.11 -15.89 7.78
C ALA A 10 -2.28 -14.44 8.28
N LEU A 11 -1.22 -13.63 8.20
CA LEU A 11 -1.26 -12.20 8.52
C LEU A 11 -2.01 -11.40 7.46
N LEU A 12 -1.76 -11.68 6.18
CA LEU A 12 -2.41 -11.03 5.04
C LEU A 12 -3.92 -11.25 5.08
N ASP A 13 -4.36 -12.49 5.33
CA ASP A 13 -5.77 -12.82 5.50
C ASP A 13 -6.38 -11.94 6.60
N ARG A 14 -5.82 -11.96 7.82
CA ARG A 14 -6.38 -11.17 8.93
C ARG A 14 -6.47 -9.67 8.63
N LEU A 15 -5.47 -9.11 7.95
CA LEU A 15 -5.46 -7.70 7.55
C LEU A 15 -6.56 -7.40 6.54
N ILE A 16 -6.68 -8.19 5.47
CA ILE A 16 -7.64 -7.92 4.39
C ILE A 16 -9.08 -8.17 4.85
N HIS A 17 -9.35 -9.21 5.64
CA HIS A 17 -10.71 -9.59 6.03
C HIS A 17 -11.51 -8.47 6.74
N ASN A 18 -10.85 -7.54 7.44
CA ASN A 18 -11.49 -6.41 8.12
C ASN A 18 -11.16 -5.04 7.50
N SER A 19 -10.39 -5.00 6.42
CA SER A 19 -9.93 -3.75 5.83
C SER A 19 -10.83 -3.28 4.69
N HIS A 20 -11.14 -2.00 4.68
CA HIS A 20 -11.72 -1.36 3.50
C HIS A 20 -10.62 -1.09 2.48
N ARG A 21 -10.71 -1.73 1.32
CA ARG A 21 -9.78 -1.51 0.20
C ARG A 21 -10.09 -0.17 -0.45
N ILE A 22 -9.17 0.78 -0.32
CA ILE A 22 -9.22 2.07 -1.01
C ILE A 22 -8.22 2.00 -2.15
N GLU A 23 -8.71 2.08 -3.39
CA GLU A 23 -7.83 2.15 -4.56
C GLU A 23 -7.44 3.62 -4.77
N LEU A 24 -6.17 3.90 -4.55
CA LEU A 24 -5.60 5.22 -4.76
C LEU A 24 -5.21 5.34 -6.24
N ALA A 25 -5.68 6.39 -6.90
CA ALA A 25 -5.35 6.73 -8.28
C ALA A 25 -4.67 8.09 -8.35
N GLY A 26 -3.89 8.30 -9.41
CA GLY A 26 -3.12 9.53 -9.64
C GLY A 26 -1.61 9.35 -9.47
N GLU A 27 -0.85 10.40 -9.78
CA GLU A 27 0.59 10.38 -9.68
C GLU A 27 1.08 10.49 -8.22
N SER A 28 2.32 10.04 -7.97
CA SER A 28 2.95 10.16 -6.66
C SER A 28 2.92 11.60 -6.16
N MET A 29 2.34 11.83 -4.98
CA MET A 29 2.32 13.15 -4.33
C MET A 29 3.74 13.72 -4.13
N ARG A 30 4.76 12.85 -3.99
CA ARG A 30 6.16 13.29 -3.92
C ARG A 30 6.67 13.85 -5.24
N LYS A 31 6.19 13.31 -6.38
CA LYS A 31 6.50 13.83 -7.72
C LYS A 31 5.87 15.21 -7.91
N LEU A 32 4.61 15.38 -7.49
CA LEU A 32 3.91 16.67 -7.54
C LEU A 32 4.60 17.75 -6.70
N ALA A 33 5.08 17.38 -5.50
CA ALA A 33 5.83 18.29 -4.64
C ALA A 33 7.20 18.70 -5.23
N GLN A 34 7.86 17.80 -5.96
CA GLN A 34 9.15 18.07 -6.60
C GLN A 34 9.01 18.86 -7.91
N SER A 35 7.91 18.69 -8.64
CA SER A 35 7.67 19.39 -9.91
C SER A 35 7.20 20.83 -9.75
N GLY A 36 7.12 21.37 -8.53
CA GLY A 36 6.70 22.75 -8.28
C GLY A 36 5.27 23.05 -8.74
N GLN A 37 4.48 22.01 -9.03
CA GLN A 37 3.11 22.13 -9.50
C GLN A 37 2.16 22.07 -8.31
N VAL A 38 2.44 22.91 -7.32
CA VAL A 38 1.49 23.29 -6.28
C VAL A 38 1.19 24.75 -6.58
N GLY A 39 0.17 24.95 -7.43
CA GLY A 39 -0.41 26.27 -7.64
C GLY A 39 -1.13 26.75 -6.39
#